data_AF-A0A6B0X2C8-F1
#
_entry.id   AF-A0A6B0X2C8-F1
#
_cell.length_a   1.000
_cell.length_b   1.000
_cell.length_c   1.000
_cell.angle_alpha   90.00
_cell.angle_beta   90.00
_cell.angle_gamma   90.00
#
_symmetry.space_group_name_H-M   'P 1'
#
loop_
_entity.id
_entity.type
_entity.pdbx_description
1 polymer ?
#
loop_
_entity_poly.entity_id
_entity_poly.type
_entity_poly.pdbx_seq_one_letter_code
_entity_poly.pdbx_strand_id
1 'polypeptide(L)'
;MSKADKEGFGELSRDVLLDIRGLEVHFETRRGIARAVNEVDLTLYKGERFGLVGESGSGKTTLILALLRMIKTPGLIAGGSATLDDGTDLIQLNREQVRQARLKRVAMVPQGAMNSLNPVMRIGDQLMLTMREHAVEESPPPKAAQMERAIELLDKVGLKPEVARLYPHELSGGMKQRACIAQAISLNPQLILADEPTSALDVVVQRQIMQT
;
A
#
# COMPACT_ATOMS: atom_id res chain seq x y z
N MET A 1 23.58 49.93 16.60
CA MET A 1 22.66 50.38 15.54
C MET A 1 23.27 49.91 14.23
N SER A 2 22.70 49.08 13.36
CA SER A 2 21.33 48.67 13.03
C SER A 2 21.44 47.24 12.44
N LYS A 3 20.64 46.28 12.94
CA LYS A 3 19.58 45.58 12.19
C LYS A 3 19.91 45.29 10.71
N ALA A 4 20.23 44.03 10.44
CA ALA A 4 20.09 43.36 9.15
C ALA A 4 19.66 41.91 9.41
N ASP A 5 18.35 41.70 9.38
CA ASP A 5 17.61 40.58 8.79
C ASP A 5 18.31 39.21 8.80
N LYS A 6 18.05 38.47 9.88
CA LYS A 6 17.96 37.01 9.84
C LYS A 6 16.48 36.66 9.95
N GLU A 7 15.78 36.72 8.81
CA GLU A 7 14.47 36.08 8.69
C GLU A 7 14.67 34.58 8.86
N GLY A 8 14.08 34.03 9.93
CA GLY A 8 14.02 32.61 10.17
C GLY A 8 13.16 31.97 9.09
N PHE A 9 13.76 31.10 8.28
CA PHE A 9 13.01 30.04 7.63
C PHE A 9 12.48 29.14 8.75
N GLY A 10 11.22 29.36 9.13
CA GLY A 10 10.50 28.46 10.02
C GLY A 10 10.56 27.06 9.43
N GLU A 11 11.11 26.10 10.18
CA GLU A 11 10.93 24.69 9.91
C GLU A 11 9.43 24.42 9.87
N LEU A 12 8.89 24.27 8.65
CA LEU A 12 7.60 23.62 8.46
C LEU A 12 7.80 22.19 8.97
N SER A 13 7.45 21.97 10.25
CA SER A 13 7.38 20.62 10.84
C SER A 13 6.47 19.80 9.94
N ARG A 14 7.06 18.94 9.12
CA ARG A 14 6.30 18.04 8.26
C ARG A 14 5.74 16.94 9.16
N ASP A 15 4.43 16.74 9.09
CA ASP A 15 3.78 15.68 9.85
C ASP A 15 4.30 14.31 9.38
N VAL A 16 4.95 13.59 10.29
CA VAL A 16 5.42 12.22 10.04
C VAL A 16 4.21 11.32 9.85
N LEU A 17 4.23 10.48 8.81
CA LEU A 17 3.24 9.44 8.56
C LEU A 17 3.72 8.07 9.04
N LEU A 18 4.97 7.72 8.73
CA LEU A 18 5.57 6.44 9.08
C LEU A 18 7.00 6.68 9.57
N ASP A 19 7.33 6.13 10.73
CA ASP A 19 8.68 6.10 11.25
C ASP A 19 9.19 4.67 11.42
N ILE A 20 10.21 4.31 10.65
CA ILE A 20 10.90 3.02 10.70
C ILE A 20 12.21 3.23 11.45
N ARG A 21 12.44 2.39 12.46
CA ARG A 21 13.66 2.42 13.29
C ARG A 21 14.26 1.03 13.44
N GLY A 22 15.51 0.87 13.01
CA GLY A 22 16.31 -0.34 13.14
C GLY A 22 15.63 -1.60 12.58
N LEU A 23 14.83 -1.49 11.52
CA LEU A 23 14.06 -2.61 11.01
C LEU A 23 14.99 -3.68 10.41
N GLU A 24 14.78 -4.92 10.83
CA GLU A 24 15.57 -6.08 10.37
C GLU A 24 14.68 -7.20 9.86
N VAL A 25 15.07 -7.80 8.73
CA VAL A 25 14.42 -8.97 8.16
C VAL A 25 15.47 -9.99 7.78
N HIS A 26 15.39 -11.15 8.41
CA HIS A 26 16.33 -12.25 8.27
C HIS A 26 15.68 -13.43 7.56
N PHE A 27 16.44 -14.13 6.74
CA PHE A 27 16.06 -15.42 6.14
C PHE A 27 17.04 -16.49 6.58
N GLU A 28 16.52 -17.56 7.15
CA GLU A 28 17.34 -18.74 7.43
C GLU A 28 17.62 -19.49 6.13
N THR A 29 18.91 -19.67 5.82
CA THR A 29 19.36 -20.42 4.64
C THR A 29 20.31 -21.53 5.06
N ARG A 30 20.55 -22.49 4.17
CA ARG A 30 21.56 -23.55 4.40
C ARG A 30 22.97 -23.03 4.64
N ARG A 31 23.28 -21.79 4.21
CA ARG A 31 24.59 -21.15 4.37
C ARG A 31 24.66 -20.21 5.58
N GLY A 32 23.62 -20.16 6.39
CA GLY A 32 23.49 -19.23 7.53
C GLY A 32 22.36 -18.21 7.33
N ILE A 33 22.36 -17.17 8.17
CA ILE A 33 21.34 -16.12 8.17
C ILE A 33 21.66 -15.10 7.07
N ALA A 34 20.75 -14.95 6.11
CA ALA A 34 20.78 -13.87 5.13
C ALA A 34 19.98 -12.67 5.66
N ARG A 35 20.65 -11.52 5.83
CA ARG A 35 20.00 -10.27 6.29
C ARG A 35 19.51 -9.48 5.08
N ALA A 36 18.24 -9.64 4.73
CA ALA A 36 17.65 -9.00 3.56
C ALA A 36 17.28 -7.54 3.82
N VAL A 37 16.96 -7.20 5.07
CA VAL A 37 16.83 -5.83 5.58
C VAL A 37 17.66 -5.79 6.87
N ASN A 38 18.55 -4.82 7.00
CA ASN A 38 19.52 -4.76 8.11
C ASN A 38 19.57 -3.34 8.67
N GLU A 39 18.98 -3.16 9.86
CA GLU A 39 18.98 -1.91 10.63
C GLU A 39 18.52 -0.69 9.80
N VAL A 40 17.40 -0.83 9.06
CA VAL A 40 16.90 0.26 8.23
C VAL A 40 16.17 1.30 9.09
N ASP A 41 16.62 2.55 8.99
CA ASP A 41 15.94 3.74 9.48
C ASP A 41 15.35 4.53 8.30
N LEU A 42 14.06 4.86 8.37
CA LEU A 42 13.38 5.65 7.35
C LEU A 42 12.19 6.39 7.96
N THR A 43 12.09 7.68 7.69
CA THR A 43 10.94 8.50 8.09
C THR A 43 10.23 8.99 6.83
N LEU A 44 8.93 8.73 6.72
CA LEU A 44 8.07 9.21 5.63
C LEU A 44 7.08 10.24 6.15
N TYR A 45 6.88 11.32 5.39
CA TYR A 45 5.95 12.39 5.75
C TYR A 45 4.61 12.27 5.03
N LYS A 46 3.56 12.85 5.61
CA LYS A 46 2.23 12.90 4.97
C LYS A 46 2.29 13.61 3.62
N GLY A 47 1.68 13.00 2.61
CA GLY A 47 1.65 13.52 1.23
C GLY A 47 2.98 13.44 0.48
N GLU A 48 4.03 12.88 1.10
CA GLU A 48 5.32 12.70 0.44
C GLU A 48 5.26 11.56 -0.59
N ARG A 49 6.02 11.73 -1.67
CA ARG A 49 6.33 10.65 -2.61
C ARG A 49 7.77 10.25 -2.42
N PHE A 50 7.97 9.06 -1.88
CA PHE A 50 9.30 8.51 -1.63
C PHE A 50 9.61 7.39 -2.63
N GLY A 51 10.79 7.45 -3.24
CA GLY A 51 11.28 6.43 -4.17
C GLY A 51 12.43 5.65 -3.57
N LEU A 52 12.26 4.34 -3.39
CA LEU A 52 13.33 3.44 -2.97
C LEU A 52 13.94 2.75 -4.19
N VAL A 53 15.22 3.03 -4.48
CA VAL A 53 15.93 2.49 -5.64
C VAL A 53 17.12 1.66 -5.17
N GLY A 54 17.43 0.59 -5.90
CA GLY A 54 18.55 -0.30 -5.62
C GLY A 54 18.57 -1.48 -6.59
N GLU A 55 19.66 -2.23 -6.60
CA GLU A 55 19.85 -3.39 -7.49
C GLU A 55 18.84 -4.52 -7.20
N SER A 56 18.68 -5.44 -8.16
CA SER A 56 17.86 -6.64 -7.93
C SER A 56 18.38 -7.42 -6.73
N GLY A 57 17.48 -7.83 -5.83
CA GLY A 57 17.85 -8.53 -4.60
C GLY A 57 18.31 -7.65 -3.43
N SER A 58 18.32 -6.31 -3.57
CA SER A 58 18.76 -5.39 -2.51
C SER A 58 17.79 -5.24 -1.31
N GLY A 59 16.77 -6.08 -1.20
CA GLY A 59 15.83 -6.05 -0.05
C GLY A 59 14.63 -5.11 -0.16
N LYS A 60 14.42 -4.40 -1.28
CA LYS A 60 13.29 -3.44 -1.46
C LYS A 60 11.92 -4.09 -1.26
N THR A 61 11.63 -5.15 -2.00
CA THR A 61 10.38 -5.92 -1.87
C THR A 61 10.25 -6.50 -0.47
N THR A 62 11.35 -6.97 0.13
CA THR A 62 11.37 -7.48 1.50
C THR A 62 10.94 -6.42 2.51
N LEU A 63 11.44 -5.18 2.38
CA LEU A 63 11.04 -4.06 3.23
C LEU A 63 9.54 -3.78 3.12
N ILE A 64 9.00 -3.72 1.89
CA ILE A 64 7.56 -3.52 1.64
C ILE A 64 6.74 -4.63 2.30
N LEU A 65 7.13 -5.89 2.10
CA LEU A 65 6.44 -7.05 2.67
C LEU A 65 6.53 -7.09 4.20
N ALA A 66 7.61 -6.59 4.81
CA ALA A 66 7.76 -6.50 6.25
C ALA A 66 6.77 -5.51 6.87
N LEU A 67 6.61 -4.32 6.27
CA LEU A 67 5.63 -3.32 6.69
C LEU A 67 4.19 -3.84 6.64
N LEU A 68 3.90 -4.74 5.70
CA LEU A 68 2.60 -5.40 5.56
C LEU A 68 2.46 -6.67 6.39
N ARG A 69 3.49 -7.09 7.14
CA ARG A 69 3.54 -8.38 7.88
C ARG A 69 3.30 -9.60 6.97
N MET A 70 3.82 -9.56 5.76
CA MET A 70 3.67 -10.58 4.71
C MET A 70 4.93 -11.41 4.45
N ILE A 71 5.98 -11.25 5.27
CA ILE A 71 7.16 -12.11 5.24
C ILE A 71 6.74 -13.56 5.51
N LYS A 72 7.12 -14.47 4.61
CA LYS A 72 6.86 -15.91 4.71
C LYS A 72 8.10 -16.63 5.21
N THR A 73 7.91 -17.73 5.94
CA THR A 73 8.97 -18.69 6.29
C THR A 73 9.77 -19.09 5.05
N PRO A 74 11.12 -19.18 5.12
CA PRO A 74 11.99 -19.09 6.30
C PRO A 74 12.36 -17.66 6.72
N GLY A 75 11.71 -16.64 6.18
CA GLY A 75 11.90 -15.25 6.59
C GLY A 75 11.22 -14.92 7.92
N LEU A 76 11.83 -14.01 8.68
CA LEU A 76 11.26 -13.43 9.90
C LEU A 76 11.69 -11.97 10.06
N ILE A 77 10.84 -11.18 10.72
CA ILE A 77 11.17 -9.81 11.14
C ILE A 77 11.95 -9.94 12.45
N ALA A 78 13.23 -9.62 12.43
CA ALA A 78 14.16 -9.95 13.51
C ALA A 78 14.26 -8.86 14.58
N GLY A 79 13.90 -7.63 14.22
CA GLY A 79 14.00 -6.48 15.12
C GLY A 79 13.49 -5.20 14.48
N GLY A 80 13.49 -4.14 15.28
CA GLY A 80 13.05 -2.80 14.91
C GLY A 80 11.54 -2.57 15.04
N SER A 81 11.11 -1.40 14.58
CA SER A 81 9.72 -0.94 14.63
C SER A 81 9.33 -0.18 13.37
N ALA A 82 8.03 -0.11 13.10
CA ALA A 82 7.47 0.70 12.02
C ALA A 82 6.16 1.34 12.50
N THR A 83 6.27 2.57 12.99
CA THR A 83 5.22 3.26 13.74
C THR A 83 4.50 4.28 12.85
N LEU A 84 3.17 4.22 12.80
CA LEU A 84 2.34 5.22 12.13
C LEU A 84 2.16 6.48 12.99
N ASP A 85 1.65 7.53 12.38
CA ASP A 85 1.38 8.84 13.01
C ASP A 85 0.44 8.78 14.23
N ASP A 86 -0.43 7.79 14.30
CA ASP A 86 -1.31 7.54 15.44
C ASP A 86 -0.69 6.66 16.55
N GLY A 87 0.60 6.36 16.44
CA GLY A 87 1.35 5.54 17.40
C GLY A 87 1.23 4.03 17.17
N THR A 88 0.53 3.59 16.12
CA THR A 88 0.40 2.16 15.81
C THR A 88 1.70 1.59 15.24
N ASP A 89 2.37 0.68 15.96
CA ASP A 89 3.50 -0.10 15.44
C ASP A 89 3.02 -1.31 14.63
N LEU A 90 3.23 -1.27 13.32
CA LEU A 90 2.85 -2.32 12.35
C LEU A 90 3.54 -3.66 12.66
N ILE A 91 4.73 -3.64 13.27
CA ILE A 91 5.54 -4.82 13.57
C ILE A 91 5.02 -5.59 14.79
N GLN A 92 4.33 -4.91 15.71
CA GLN A 92 3.81 -5.52 16.94
C GLN A 92 2.34 -5.94 16.86
N LEU A 93 1.64 -5.59 15.78
CA LEU A 93 0.24 -5.96 15.59
C LEU A 93 0.04 -7.49 15.66
N ASN A 94 -1.04 -7.91 16.32
CA ASN A 94 -1.50 -9.29 16.26
C ASN A 94 -2.19 -9.60 14.91
N ARG A 95 -2.52 -10.87 14.66
CA ARG A 95 -3.07 -11.31 13.37
C ARG A 95 -4.33 -10.56 12.93
N GLU A 96 -5.23 -10.28 13.88
CA GLU A 96 -6.49 -9.60 13.59
C GLU A 96 -6.27 -8.10 13.34
N GLN A 97 -5.40 -7.47 14.13
CA GLN A 97 -5.00 -6.09 13.91
C GLN A 97 -4.27 -5.91 12.58
N VAL A 98 -3.41 -6.86 12.18
CA VAL A 98 -2.77 -6.86 10.85
C VAL A 98 -3.81 -6.91 9.74
N ARG A 99 -4.85 -7.76 9.89
CA ARG A 99 -5.95 -7.84 8.91
C ARG A 99 -6.66 -6.50 8.75
N GLN A 100 -6.91 -5.80 9.85
CA GLN A 100 -7.55 -4.48 9.89
C GLN A 100 -6.65 -3.36 9.38
N ALA A 101 -5.35 -3.43 9.63
CA ALA A 101 -4.40 -2.42 9.18
C ALA A 101 -4.16 -2.48 7.68
N ARG A 102 -4.16 -3.68 7.09
CA ARG A 102 -4.05 -3.87 5.64
C ARG A 102 -5.24 -3.23 4.93
N LEU A 103 -4.95 -2.56 3.82
CA LEU A 103 -5.88 -1.78 2.97
C LEU A 103 -6.51 -0.55 3.62
N LYS A 104 -6.77 -0.54 4.94
CA LYS A 104 -7.33 0.62 5.65
C LYS A 104 -6.27 1.63 6.07
N ARG A 105 -5.08 1.16 6.47
CA ARG A 105 -3.95 2.02 6.89
C ARG A 105 -2.84 1.94 5.87
N VAL A 106 -2.42 0.72 5.52
CA VAL A 106 -1.35 0.46 4.56
C VAL A 106 -1.88 -0.45 3.46
N ALA A 107 -1.82 0.02 2.21
CA ALA A 107 -2.17 -0.76 1.03
C ALA A 107 -0.94 -1.07 0.18
N MET A 108 -1.03 -2.15 -0.59
CA MET A 108 0.02 -2.55 -1.53
C MET A 108 -0.52 -2.58 -2.95
N VAL A 109 0.27 -2.07 -3.90
CA VAL A 109 0.14 -2.39 -5.32
C VAL A 109 1.32 -3.31 -5.67
N PRO A 110 1.10 -4.63 -5.78
CA PRO A 110 2.20 -5.58 -5.98
C PRO A 110 2.74 -5.57 -7.40
N GLN A 111 3.96 -6.08 -7.56
CA GLN A 111 4.56 -6.34 -8.87
C GLN A 111 3.65 -7.27 -9.69
N GLY A 112 3.38 -6.91 -10.94
CA GLY A 112 2.50 -7.70 -11.80
C GLY A 112 1.06 -7.76 -11.29
N ALA A 113 0.55 -6.67 -10.70
CA ALA A 113 -0.79 -6.56 -10.12
C ALA A 113 -1.90 -7.22 -10.96
N MET A 114 -1.79 -7.21 -12.30
CA MET A 114 -2.71 -7.90 -13.21
C MET A 114 -2.98 -9.39 -12.88
N ASN A 115 -2.03 -10.08 -12.24
CA ASN A 115 -2.16 -11.47 -11.81
C ASN A 115 -2.81 -11.64 -10.43
N SER A 116 -3.08 -10.54 -9.73
CA SER A 116 -3.65 -10.55 -8.37
C SER A 116 -5.17 -10.65 -8.37
N LEU A 117 -5.82 -10.40 -9.51
CA LEU A 117 -7.27 -10.52 -9.65
C LEU A 117 -7.69 -11.99 -9.72
N ASN A 118 -8.77 -12.35 -9.02
CA ASN A 118 -9.37 -13.67 -9.08
C ASN A 118 -10.08 -13.86 -10.45
N PRO A 119 -9.60 -14.79 -11.31
CA PRO A 119 -10.07 -14.91 -12.68
C PRO A 119 -11.52 -15.37 -12.83
N VAL A 120 -12.10 -15.97 -11.77
CA VAL A 120 -13.48 -16.51 -11.76
C VAL A 120 -14.47 -15.61 -11.04
N MET A 121 -14.06 -14.40 -10.63
CA MET A 121 -14.95 -13.42 -9.99
C MET A 121 -15.02 -12.14 -10.83
N ARG A 122 -16.18 -11.49 -10.86
CA ARG A 122 -16.33 -10.19 -11.53
C ARG A 122 -15.58 -9.10 -10.77
N ILE A 123 -15.15 -8.06 -11.48
CA ILE A 123 -14.35 -6.97 -10.88
C ILE A 123 -15.11 -6.27 -9.74
N GLY A 124 -16.40 -5.96 -9.93
CA GLY A 124 -17.21 -5.33 -8.89
C GLY A 124 -17.39 -6.20 -7.66
N ASP A 125 -17.59 -7.52 -7.86
CA ASP A 125 -17.72 -8.47 -6.76
C ASP A 125 -16.41 -8.60 -5.96
N GLN A 126 -15.26 -8.57 -6.63
CA GLN A 126 -13.95 -8.57 -5.96
C GLN A 126 -13.72 -7.30 -5.15
N LEU A 127 -14.04 -6.11 -5.69
CA LEU A 127 -13.95 -4.85 -4.97
C LEU A 127 -14.84 -4.85 -3.71
N MET A 128 -16.08 -5.30 -3.84
CA MET A 128 -16.98 -5.44 -2.69
C MET A 128 -16.46 -6.45 -1.66
N LEU A 129 -15.96 -7.60 -2.10
CA LEU A 129 -15.38 -8.60 -1.20
C LEU A 129 -14.19 -8.00 -0.43
N THR A 130 -13.27 -7.34 -1.12
CA THR A 130 -12.11 -6.68 -0.50
C THR A 130 -12.55 -5.66 0.54
N MET A 131 -13.55 -4.81 0.24
CA MET A 131 -14.06 -3.85 1.22
C MET A 131 -14.67 -4.55 2.44
N ARG A 132 -15.49 -5.59 2.26
CA ARG A 132 -16.12 -6.34 3.36
C ARG A 132 -15.09 -7.01 4.27
N GLU A 133 -14.10 -7.66 3.66
CA GLU A 133 -13.08 -8.43 4.39
C GLU A 133 -12.11 -7.55 5.18
N HIS A 134 -12.05 -6.25 4.91
CA HIS A 134 -11.08 -5.35 5.55
C HIS A 134 -11.69 -4.14 6.28
N ALA A 135 -12.95 -3.78 6.02
CA ALA A 135 -13.58 -2.63 6.68
C ALA A 135 -13.90 -2.86 8.17
N VAL A 136 -14.11 -4.13 8.59
CA VAL A 136 -14.52 -4.55 9.94
C VAL A 136 -15.59 -3.62 10.52
N GLU A 137 -16.74 -3.60 9.87
CA GLU A 137 -17.90 -2.83 10.30
C GLU A 137 -18.89 -3.76 11.02
N GLU A 138 -19.44 -3.31 12.15
CA GLU A 138 -20.48 -4.05 12.89
C GLU A 138 -21.75 -4.24 12.06
N SER A 139 -22.05 -3.28 11.18
CA SER A 139 -23.19 -3.31 10.26
C SER A 139 -22.75 -2.90 8.86
N PRO A 140 -22.32 -3.85 8.01
CA PRO A 140 -21.85 -3.54 6.67
C PRO A 140 -23.00 -2.97 5.81
N PRO A 141 -22.71 -2.04 4.89
CA PRO A 141 -23.71 -1.41 4.04
C PRO A 141 -24.42 -2.45 3.14
N PRO A 142 -25.64 -2.16 2.66
CA PRO A 142 -26.33 -3.03 1.71
C PRO A 142 -25.50 -3.29 0.44
N LYS A 143 -25.71 -4.45 -0.20
CA LYS A 143 -24.98 -4.83 -1.42
C LYS A 143 -25.05 -3.76 -2.52
N ALA A 144 -26.17 -3.07 -2.66
CA ALA A 144 -26.35 -2.00 -3.64
C ALA A 144 -25.38 -0.82 -3.40
N ALA A 145 -25.28 -0.34 -2.15
CA ALA A 145 -24.37 0.74 -1.78
C ALA A 145 -22.90 0.34 -1.95
N GLN A 146 -22.57 -0.92 -1.69
CA GLN A 146 -21.22 -1.43 -1.93
C GLN A 146 -20.86 -1.50 -3.42
N MET A 147 -21.82 -1.86 -4.28
CA MET A 147 -21.62 -1.85 -5.73
C MET A 147 -21.47 -0.43 -6.25
N GLU A 148 -22.24 0.52 -5.73
CA GLU A 148 -22.10 1.94 -6.04
C GLU A 148 -20.69 2.44 -5.68
N ARG A 149 -20.22 2.13 -4.47
CA ARG A 149 -18.84 2.42 -4.07
C ARG A 149 -17.80 1.75 -4.98
N ALA A 150 -18.02 0.50 -5.38
CA ALA A 150 -17.12 -0.17 -6.32
C ALA A 150 -17.07 0.55 -7.68
N ILE A 151 -18.21 1.04 -8.18
CA ILE A 151 -18.29 1.82 -9.41
C ILE A 151 -17.57 3.17 -9.26
N GLU A 152 -17.72 3.88 -8.15
CA GLU A 152 -16.97 5.11 -7.85
C GLU A 152 -15.45 4.86 -7.87
N LEU A 153 -15.00 3.75 -7.27
CA LEU A 153 -13.58 3.39 -7.26
C LEU A 153 -13.04 3.09 -8.65
N LEU A 154 -13.84 2.45 -9.52
CA LEU A 154 -13.50 2.23 -10.92
C LEU A 154 -13.40 3.55 -11.68
N ASP A 155 -14.34 4.48 -11.44
CA ASP A 155 -14.32 5.80 -12.07
C ASP A 155 -13.09 6.63 -11.65
N LYS A 156 -12.71 6.57 -10.37
CA LYS A 156 -11.48 7.21 -9.85
C LYS A 156 -10.21 6.75 -10.57
N VAL A 157 -10.18 5.52 -11.06
CA VAL A 157 -9.05 4.98 -11.84
C VAL A 157 -9.32 5.03 -13.35
N GLY A 158 -10.33 5.77 -13.81
CA GLY A 158 -10.63 5.98 -15.23
C GLY A 158 -11.19 4.73 -15.93
N LEU A 159 -11.90 3.87 -15.20
CA LEU A 159 -12.64 2.72 -15.72
C LEU A 159 -14.14 2.98 -15.70
N LYS A 160 -14.81 2.66 -16.80
CA LYS A 160 -16.26 2.82 -16.91
C LYS A 160 -17.01 1.89 -15.94
N PRO A 161 -18.22 2.28 -15.47
CA PRO A 161 -19.03 1.46 -14.56
C PRO A 161 -19.31 0.03 -15.05
N GLU A 162 -19.40 -0.16 -16.37
CA GLU A 162 -19.63 -1.47 -17.00
C GLU A 162 -18.54 -2.50 -16.66
N VAL A 163 -17.32 -2.04 -16.36
CA VAL A 163 -16.20 -2.91 -15.96
C VAL A 163 -16.52 -3.69 -14.68
N ALA A 164 -17.36 -3.16 -13.79
CA ALA A 164 -17.78 -3.87 -12.58
C ALA A 164 -18.44 -5.23 -12.86
N ARG A 165 -19.06 -5.38 -14.05
CA ARG A 165 -19.77 -6.61 -14.45
C ARG A 165 -18.88 -7.61 -15.19
N LEU A 166 -17.67 -7.20 -15.58
CA LEU A 166 -16.72 -8.01 -16.35
C LEU A 166 -15.85 -8.88 -15.43
N TYR A 167 -15.30 -9.96 -15.97
CA TYR A 167 -14.28 -10.80 -15.39
C TYR A 167 -12.87 -10.34 -15.81
N PRO A 168 -11.81 -10.63 -15.03
CA PRO A 168 -10.46 -10.22 -15.36
C PRO A 168 -10.03 -10.58 -16.79
N HIS A 169 -10.38 -11.75 -17.31
CA HIS A 169 -9.98 -12.17 -18.66
C HIS A 169 -10.60 -11.33 -19.79
N GLU A 170 -11.63 -10.54 -19.50
CA GLU A 170 -12.28 -9.61 -20.46
C GLU A 170 -11.63 -8.22 -20.46
N LEU A 171 -10.68 -7.96 -19.54
CA LEU A 171 -9.99 -6.67 -19.40
C LEU A 171 -8.64 -6.68 -20.12
N SER A 172 -8.28 -5.54 -20.74
CA SER A 172 -6.91 -5.30 -21.18
C SER A 172 -5.95 -5.26 -19.98
N GLY A 173 -4.64 -5.42 -20.22
CA GLY A 173 -3.64 -5.37 -19.15
C GLY A 173 -3.71 -4.10 -18.31
N GLY A 174 -3.74 -2.93 -18.95
CA GLY A 174 -3.89 -1.65 -18.26
C GLY A 174 -5.22 -1.51 -17.50
N MET A 175 -6.32 -2.12 -17.99
CA MET A 175 -7.58 -2.13 -17.25
C MET A 175 -7.50 -3.01 -15.99
N LYS A 176 -6.93 -4.22 -16.08
CA LYS A 176 -6.73 -5.10 -14.92
C LYS A 176 -5.94 -4.40 -13.83
N GLN A 177 -4.91 -3.71 -14.25
CA GLN A 177 -3.98 -3.07 -13.35
C GLN A 177 -4.59 -1.82 -12.68
N ARG A 178 -5.40 -1.04 -13.40
CA ARG A 178 -6.25 0.02 -12.82
C ARG A 178 -7.27 -0.56 -11.84
N ALA A 179 -7.88 -1.70 -12.14
CA ALA A 179 -8.77 -2.39 -11.20
C ALA A 179 -8.03 -2.84 -9.91
N CYS A 180 -6.77 -3.25 -10.00
CA CYS A 180 -5.96 -3.58 -8.82
C CYS A 180 -5.65 -2.34 -7.96
N ILE A 181 -5.36 -1.21 -8.61
CA ILE A 181 -5.22 0.07 -7.92
C ILE A 181 -6.52 0.43 -7.20
N ALA A 182 -7.67 0.29 -7.86
CA ALA A 182 -8.98 0.54 -7.25
C ALA A 182 -9.20 -0.32 -5.99
N GLN A 183 -8.74 -1.57 -5.98
CA GLN A 183 -8.74 -2.42 -4.78
C GLN A 183 -7.82 -1.86 -3.69
N ALA A 184 -6.60 -1.47 -4.04
CA ALA A 184 -5.63 -0.94 -3.09
C ALA A 184 -6.14 0.34 -2.39
N ILE A 185 -6.83 1.24 -3.13
CA ILE A 185 -7.36 2.50 -2.58
C ILE A 185 -8.77 2.38 -2.00
N SER A 186 -9.38 1.19 -2.04
CA SER A 186 -10.81 1.01 -1.74
C SER A 186 -11.24 1.50 -0.36
N LEU A 187 -10.36 1.38 0.63
CA LEU A 187 -10.59 1.80 2.02
C LEU A 187 -9.82 3.07 2.43
N ASN A 188 -9.40 3.87 1.44
CA ASN A 188 -8.68 5.14 1.64
C ASN A 188 -7.44 4.99 2.58
N PRO A 189 -6.47 4.13 2.22
CA PRO A 189 -5.25 3.95 3.00
C PRO A 189 -4.46 5.24 3.13
N GLN A 190 -3.79 5.42 4.26
CA GLN A 190 -2.89 6.56 4.49
C GLN A 190 -1.53 6.36 3.79
N LEU A 191 -1.10 5.11 3.64
CA LEU A 191 0.16 4.73 2.99
C LEU A 191 -0.11 3.72 1.87
N ILE A 192 0.41 4.02 0.67
CA ILE A 192 0.40 3.09 -0.47
C ILE A 192 1.84 2.69 -0.78
N LEU A 193 2.13 1.40 -0.65
CA LEU A 193 3.39 0.79 -1.03
C LEU A 193 3.25 0.21 -2.43
N ALA A 194 4.06 0.68 -3.37
CA ALA A 194 4.04 0.18 -4.74
C ALA A 194 5.38 -0.46 -5.08
N ASP A 195 5.34 -1.74 -5.47
CA ASP A 195 6.53 -2.47 -5.92
C ASP A 195 6.56 -2.47 -7.46
N GLU A 196 7.59 -1.83 -8.02
CA GLU A 196 7.75 -1.57 -9.46
C GLU A 196 6.55 -0.89 -10.16
N PRO A 197 6.08 0.28 -9.67
CA PRO A 197 4.92 0.95 -10.23
C PRO A 197 5.14 1.45 -11.66
N THR A 198 6.36 1.60 -12.14
CA THR A 198 6.65 2.20 -13.46
C THR A 198 6.12 1.40 -14.65
N SER A 199 5.90 0.10 -14.48
CA SER A 199 5.22 -0.73 -15.50
C SER A 199 3.70 -0.56 -15.49
N ALA A 200 3.17 0.03 -14.43
CA ALA A 200 1.78 -0.03 -14.05
C ALA A 200 1.12 1.38 -14.06
N LEU A 201 1.74 2.34 -13.41
CA LEU A 201 1.28 3.71 -13.26
C LEU A 201 1.52 4.47 -14.58
N ASP A 202 0.74 4.14 -15.61
CA ASP A 202 0.63 4.94 -16.82
C ASP A 202 0.21 6.37 -16.43
N VAL A 203 0.73 7.34 -17.19
CA VAL A 203 0.74 8.78 -16.93
C VAL A 203 -0.67 9.36 -16.68
N VAL A 204 -1.71 8.66 -17.14
CA VAL A 204 -3.13 9.01 -16.95
C VAL A 204 -3.62 8.74 -15.52
N VAL A 205 -3.15 7.65 -14.88
CA VAL A 205 -3.57 7.23 -13.54
C VAL A 205 -2.80 7.97 -12.45
N GLN A 206 -1.53 8.30 -12.73
CA GLN A 206 -0.69 9.07 -11.80
C GLN A 206 -1.36 10.37 -11.36
N ARG A 207 -1.93 11.15 -12.29
CA ARG A 207 -2.60 12.43 -11.96
C ARG A 207 -3.88 12.28 -11.13
N GLN A 208 -4.62 11.18 -11.29
CA GLN A 208 -5.95 11.01 -10.68
C GLN A 208 -5.87 10.46 -9.26
N ILE A 209 -4.90 9.58 -8.97
CA ILE A 209 -4.61 9.12 -7.60
C ILE A 209 -3.97 10.25 -6.77
N MET A 210 -3.21 11.15 -7.41
CA MET A 210 -2.53 12.30 -6.76
C MET A 210 -3.46 13.34 -6.12
N GLN A 211 -4.76 13.33 -6.43
CA GLN A 211 -5.74 14.33 -5.97
C GLN A 211 -6.76 13.78 -4.97
N THR A 212 -6.61 12.53 -4.53
CA THR A 212 -7.41 11.96 -3.43
C THR A 212 -6.70 12.17 -2.11
#